data_AF-A0A5Y3M8H2-F1
#
_entry.id   AF-A0A5Y3M8H2-F1
#
_cell.length_a   1.000
_cell.length_b   1.000
_cell.length_c   1.000
_cell.angle_alpha   90.00
_cell.angle_beta   90.00
_cell.angle_gamma   90.00
#
_symmetry.space_group_name_H-M   'P 1'
#
loop_
_entity.id
_entity.type
_entity.pdbx_description
1 polymer ?
#
loop_
_entity_poly.entity_id
_entity_poly.type
_entity_poly.pdbx_seq_one_letter_code
_entity_poly.pdbx_strand_id
1 'polypeptide(L)'
;LTLWYTSGDSTRRDLAQAIRAMLEPLGIKMDLQSGSWETVERNMHSNPTLFGWGSLDPMELYHHYSSKAAGVEYYNPGYYSNKTVDAHLQQALDAPTWQKAVPFWQQVEWDGKTGAGVKGDAAWAWLLNVQHTYLTNPCIDLGKPAPEIHGSWSVLNNLQDWKWTCK
;
A
#
# COMPACT_ATOMS: atom_id res chain seq x y z
N LEU A 1 7.77 -3.73 21.00
CA LEU A 1 7.75 -3.37 19.57
C LEU A 1 7.39 -1.89 19.48
N THR A 2 7.96 -1.13 18.55
CA THR A 2 7.60 0.29 18.37
C THR A 2 7.02 0.47 16.98
N LEU A 3 5.77 0.95 16.86
CA LEU A 3 5.18 1.32 15.59
C LEU A 3 5.46 2.79 15.30
N TRP A 4 6.16 3.06 14.21
CA TRP A 4 6.41 4.40 13.70
C TRP A 4 5.35 4.84 12.69
N TYR A 5 5.01 6.13 12.72
CA TYR A 5 4.18 6.77 11.70
C TYR A 5 4.55 8.25 11.59
N THR A 6 4.20 8.91 10.49
CA THR A 6 4.46 10.34 10.36
C THR A 6 3.46 11.20 11.14
N SER A 7 3.97 12.26 11.78
CA SER A 7 3.15 13.24 12.49
C SER A 7 2.42 14.19 11.52
N GLY A 8 1.39 14.88 12.00
CA GLY A 8 0.66 15.90 11.22
C GLY A 8 -0.68 15.43 10.63
N ASP A 9 -1.05 14.16 10.83
CA ASP A 9 -2.34 13.59 10.43
C ASP A 9 -3.01 12.88 11.62
N SER A 10 -4.20 13.33 12.03
CA SER A 10 -4.91 12.75 13.17
C SER A 10 -5.43 11.34 12.89
N THR A 11 -5.85 11.07 11.65
CA THR A 11 -6.37 9.75 11.25
C THR A 11 -5.30 8.67 11.42
N ARG A 12 -4.06 8.96 11.03
CA ARG A 12 -2.91 8.05 11.18
C ARG A 12 -2.52 7.82 12.63
N ARG A 13 -2.59 8.85 13.48
CA ARG A 13 -2.42 8.71 14.94
C ARG A 13 -3.48 7.78 15.53
N ASP A 14 -4.74 8.02 15.20
CA ASP A 14 -5.86 7.26 15.76
C ASP A 14 -5.84 5.81 15.25
N LEU A 15 -5.45 5.58 13.99
CA LEU A 15 -5.20 4.24 13.45
C LEU A 15 -4.09 3.51 14.20
N ALA A 16 -2.95 4.16 14.48
CA ALA A 16 -1.86 3.55 15.24
C ALA A 16 -2.29 3.18 16.67
N GLN A 17 -3.12 4.01 17.32
CA GLN A 17 -3.72 3.69 18.62
C GLN A 17 -4.65 2.49 18.54
N ALA A 18 -5.49 2.41 17.51
CA ALA A 18 -6.38 1.28 17.29
C ALA A 18 -5.61 -0.03 17.08
N ILE A 19 -4.53 -0.01 16.27
CA ILE A 19 -3.66 -1.18 16.05
C ILE A 19 -3.07 -1.65 17.39
N ARG A 20 -2.51 -0.74 18.20
CA ARG A 20 -1.98 -1.07 19.53
C ARG A 20 -3.05 -1.74 20.40
N ALA A 21 -4.25 -1.17 20.46
CA ALA A 21 -5.35 -1.70 21.27
C ALA A 21 -5.82 -3.09 20.79
N MET A 22 -5.83 -3.34 19.47
CA MET A 22 -6.20 -4.64 18.89
C MET A 22 -5.16 -5.73 19.19
N LEU A 23 -3.88 -5.36 19.33
CA LEU A 23 -2.80 -6.29 19.60
C LEU A 23 -2.58 -6.58 21.09
N GLU A 24 -3.06 -5.72 21.98
CA GLU A 24 -2.92 -5.88 23.43
C GLU A 24 -3.54 -7.19 23.97
N PRO A 25 -4.77 -7.61 23.58
CA PRO A 25 -5.33 -8.90 23.97
C PRO A 25 -4.52 -10.12 23.49
N LEU A 26 -3.68 -9.95 22.46
CA LEU A 26 -2.80 -11.00 21.94
C LEU A 26 -1.45 -11.06 22.69
N GLY A 27 -1.25 -10.20 23.70
CA GLY A 27 -0.02 -10.11 24.49
C GLY A 27 1.10 -9.33 23.82
N ILE A 28 0.84 -8.65 22.71
CA ILE A 28 1.85 -7.87 21.98
C ILE A 28 1.86 -6.43 22.51
N LYS A 29 2.93 -6.07 23.23
CA LYS A 29 3.16 -4.70 23.69
C LYS A 29 3.76 -3.86 22.57
N MET A 30 3.01 -2.85 22.13
CA MET A 30 3.38 -1.91 21.07
C MET A 30 3.43 -0.47 21.60
N ASP A 31 4.62 0.13 21.57
CA ASP A 31 4.80 1.56 21.77
C ASP A 31 4.56 2.30 20.44
N LEU A 32 4.15 3.56 20.53
CA LEU A 32 3.86 4.40 19.37
C LEU A 32 4.84 5.57 19.33
N GLN A 33 5.47 5.79 18.18
CA GLN A 33 6.36 6.92 17.94
C GLN A 33 5.95 7.64 16.66
N SER A 34 6.07 8.96 16.66
CA SER A 34 5.74 9.79 15.50
C SER A 34 6.75 10.90 15.29
N GLY A 35 6.96 11.29 14.05
CA GLY A 35 7.83 12.40 13.70
C GLY A 35 7.70 12.82 12.24
N SER A 36 8.57 13.71 11.80
CA SER A 36 8.68 14.08 10.39
C SER A 36 9.16 12.90 9.53
N TRP A 37 9.06 13.00 8.21
CA TRP A 37 9.57 11.97 7.30
C TRP A 37 11.06 11.70 7.52
N GLU A 38 11.87 12.75 7.72
CA GLU A 38 13.31 12.61 7.99
C GLU A 38 13.60 11.86 9.30
N THR A 39 12.67 11.90 10.24
CA THR A 39 12.77 11.13 11.50
C THR A 39 12.33 9.69 11.28
N VAL A 40 11.24 9.47 10.53
CA VAL A 40 10.75 8.12 10.20
C VAL A 40 11.76 7.35 9.36
N GLU A 41 12.40 7.97 8.37
CA GLU A 41 13.45 7.36 7.53
C GLU A 41 14.56 6.71 8.36
N ARG A 42 15.00 7.38 9.44
CA ARG A 42 16.06 6.87 10.32
C ARG A 42 15.64 5.63 11.12
N ASN A 43 14.34 5.40 11.29
CA ASN A 43 13.79 4.36 12.17
C ASN A 43 13.03 3.26 11.43
N MET A 44 12.63 3.48 10.17
CA MET A 44 11.72 2.59 9.43
C MET A 44 12.33 1.24 9.07
N HIS A 45 13.66 1.14 9.06
CA HIS A 45 14.38 -0.10 8.75
C HIS A 45 14.55 -1.04 9.95
N SER A 46 14.31 -0.55 11.17
CA SER A 46 14.47 -1.33 12.41
C SER A 46 13.18 -1.47 13.21
N ASN A 47 12.08 -0.88 12.73
CA ASN A 47 10.79 -0.86 13.39
C ASN A 47 9.65 -0.99 12.38
N PRO A 48 8.52 -1.66 12.73
CA PRO A 48 7.30 -1.57 11.95
C PRO A 48 6.89 -0.11 11.74
N THR A 49 6.49 0.21 10.51
CA THR A 49 6.18 1.58 10.11
C THR A 49 4.88 1.60 9.31
N LEU A 50 3.98 2.50 9.68
CA LEU A 50 2.70 2.69 9.00
C LEU A 50 2.91 3.54 7.74
N PHE A 51 2.62 2.96 6.59
CA PHE A 51 2.69 3.61 5.29
C PHE A 51 1.32 3.73 4.63
N GLY A 52 1.19 4.70 3.71
CA GLY A 52 0.12 4.76 2.72
C GLY A 52 0.73 4.60 1.33
N TRP A 53 0.29 3.58 0.60
CA TRP A 53 0.68 3.27 -0.77
C TRP A 53 -0.56 3.23 -1.66
N GLY A 54 -0.43 2.78 -2.91
CA GLY A 54 -1.56 2.57 -3.80
C GLY A 54 -1.28 3.08 -5.20
N SER A 55 -1.07 2.14 -6.12
CA SER A 55 -0.87 2.41 -7.53
C SER A 55 -1.84 1.60 -8.40
N LEU A 56 -2.18 2.15 -9.57
CA LEU A 56 -2.85 1.41 -10.64
C LEU A 56 -1.86 0.55 -11.47
N ASP A 57 -0.56 0.75 -11.27
CA ASP A 57 0.52 0.02 -11.94
C ASP A 57 0.99 -1.15 -11.06
N PRO A 58 1.01 -2.40 -11.58
CA PRO A 58 1.48 -3.56 -10.83
C PRO A 58 2.96 -3.49 -10.43
N MET A 59 3.76 -2.58 -11.00
CA MET A 59 5.16 -2.36 -10.61
C MET A 59 5.33 -2.04 -9.12
N GLU A 60 4.30 -1.53 -8.44
CA GLU A 60 4.34 -1.32 -6.99
C GLU A 60 4.60 -2.63 -6.20
N LEU A 61 4.18 -3.79 -6.72
CA LEU A 61 4.55 -5.10 -6.14
C LEU A 61 6.07 -5.34 -6.19
N TYR A 62 6.74 -4.95 -7.27
CA TYR A 62 8.19 -5.05 -7.37
C TYR A 62 8.87 -4.14 -6.35
N HIS A 63 8.39 -2.90 -6.21
CA HIS A 63 8.92 -1.97 -5.22
C HIS A 63 8.75 -2.47 -3.78
N HIS A 64 7.64 -3.13 -3.46
CA HIS A 64 7.45 -3.71 -2.13
C HIS A 64 8.31 -4.94 -1.86
N TYR A 65 8.46 -5.81 -2.86
CA TYR A 65 8.88 -7.19 -2.59
C TYR A 65 10.16 -7.63 -3.29
N SER A 66 10.71 -6.85 -4.23
CA SER A 66 11.99 -7.22 -4.81
C SER A 66 13.11 -7.03 -3.79
N SER A 67 14.02 -8.01 -3.72
CA SER A 67 15.26 -7.87 -2.94
C SER A 67 16.15 -6.73 -3.46
N LYS A 68 16.00 -6.33 -4.74
CA LYS A 68 16.71 -5.19 -5.34
C LYS A 68 16.15 -3.84 -4.90
N ALA A 69 14.93 -3.80 -4.35
CA ALA A 69 14.32 -2.59 -3.82
C ALA A 69 14.58 -2.40 -2.31
N ALA A 70 15.26 -3.37 -1.66
CA ALA A 70 15.52 -3.34 -0.22
C ALA A 70 16.32 -2.10 0.21
N GLY A 71 15.68 -1.25 1.01
CA GLY A 71 16.28 -0.01 1.51
C GLY A 71 16.51 1.08 0.44
N VAL A 72 15.83 0.98 -0.70
CA VAL A 72 15.88 2.01 -1.76
C VAL A 72 14.76 3.02 -1.50
N GLU A 73 15.13 4.24 -1.12
CA GLU A 73 14.17 5.27 -0.71
C GLU A 73 13.23 4.73 0.39
N TYR A 74 11.92 4.80 0.17
CA TYR A 74 10.90 4.24 1.07
C TYR A 74 10.44 2.84 0.68
N TYR A 75 11.01 2.26 -0.38
CA TYR A 75 10.63 0.95 -0.87
C TYR A 75 11.33 -0.15 -0.10
N ASN A 76 10.61 -1.28 0.04
CA ASN A 76 11.02 -2.45 0.81
C ASN A 76 11.86 -2.09 2.08
N PRO A 77 11.31 -1.27 3.01
CA PRO A 77 12.08 -0.76 4.13
C PRO A 77 12.42 -1.85 5.14
N GLY A 78 11.67 -2.96 5.14
CA GLY A 78 11.94 -4.14 5.97
C GLY A 78 13.03 -5.07 5.43
N TYR A 79 13.70 -4.70 4.33
CA TYR A 79 14.73 -5.53 3.68
C TYR A 79 14.26 -6.96 3.38
N TYR A 80 12.97 -7.12 3.04
CA TYR A 80 12.39 -8.39 2.64
C TYR A 80 13.13 -8.95 1.42
N SER A 81 13.39 -10.25 1.43
CA SER A 81 14.09 -10.94 0.35
C SER A 81 13.65 -12.40 0.27
N ASN A 82 13.09 -12.77 -0.88
CA ASN A 82 12.72 -14.14 -1.19
C ASN A 82 13.01 -14.40 -2.67
N LYS A 83 13.92 -15.34 -2.95
CA LYS A 83 14.38 -15.65 -4.31
C LYS A 83 13.25 -16.13 -5.23
N THR A 84 12.25 -16.82 -4.68
CA THR A 84 11.09 -17.28 -5.45
C THR A 84 10.19 -16.10 -5.83
N VAL A 85 9.96 -15.18 -4.88
CA VAL A 85 9.22 -13.94 -5.16
C VAL A 85 9.95 -13.10 -6.21
N ASP A 86 11.28 -12.91 -6.10
CA ASP A 86 12.06 -12.21 -7.12
C ASP A 86 11.92 -12.86 -8.51
N ALA A 87 11.87 -14.20 -8.58
CA ALA A 87 11.68 -14.90 -9.85
C ALA A 87 10.29 -14.64 -10.45
N HIS A 88 9.22 -14.66 -9.64
CA HIS A 88 7.87 -14.32 -10.10
C HIS A 88 7.76 -12.86 -10.54
N LEU A 89 8.35 -11.94 -9.79
CA LEU A 89 8.43 -10.53 -10.15
C LEU A 89 9.12 -10.36 -11.52
N GLN A 90 10.26 -11.04 -11.74
CA GLN A 90 10.98 -10.98 -13.00
C GLN A 90 10.16 -11.58 -14.16
N GLN A 91 9.50 -12.72 -13.95
CA GLN A 91 8.59 -13.31 -14.95
C GLN A 91 7.44 -12.38 -15.32
N ALA A 92 6.90 -11.65 -14.35
CA ALA A 92 5.83 -10.69 -14.58
C ALA A 92 6.31 -9.50 -15.43
N LEU A 93 7.53 -9.00 -15.17
CA LEU A 93 8.15 -7.94 -15.95
C LEU A 93 8.52 -8.37 -17.38
N ASP A 94 8.97 -9.60 -17.55
CA ASP A 94 9.41 -10.14 -18.85
C ASP A 94 8.23 -10.66 -19.71
N ALA A 95 7.02 -10.69 -19.17
CA ALA A 95 5.84 -11.17 -19.88
C ALA A 95 5.52 -10.28 -21.10
N PRO A 96 5.15 -10.86 -22.25
CA PRO A 96 4.99 -10.10 -23.49
C PRO A 96 3.73 -9.22 -23.52
N THR A 97 2.79 -9.42 -22.61
CA THR A 97 1.62 -8.55 -22.41
C THR A 97 1.26 -8.49 -20.93
N TRP A 98 0.63 -7.41 -20.50
CA TRP A 98 0.21 -7.25 -19.11
C TRP A 98 -0.78 -8.35 -18.67
N GLN A 99 -1.67 -8.81 -19.56
CA GLN A 99 -2.59 -9.91 -19.24
C GLN A 99 -1.85 -11.21 -18.91
N LYS A 100 -0.73 -11.47 -19.60
CA LYS A 100 0.12 -12.63 -19.34
C LYS A 100 1.02 -12.42 -18.10
N ALA A 101 1.24 -11.17 -17.68
CA ALA A 101 1.95 -10.84 -16.46
C ALA A 101 1.12 -11.10 -15.19
N VAL A 102 -0.21 -10.91 -15.26
CA VAL A 102 -1.12 -11.00 -14.10
C VAL A 102 -0.94 -12.28 -13.26
N PRO A 103 -0.86 -13.49 -13.84
CA PRO A 103 -0.67 -14.71 -13.04
C PRO A 103 0.64 -14.72 -12.26
N PHE A 104 1.72 -14.12 -12.80
CA PHE A 104 3.00 -14.02 -12.11
C PHE A 104 2.96 -12.99 -10.98
N TRP A 105 2.27 -11.86 -11.18
CA TRP A 105 2.01 -10.91 -10.11
C TRP A 105 1.21 -11.53 -8.95
N GLN A 106 0.25 -12.40 -9.25
CA GLN A 106 -0.53 -13.12 -8.22
C GLN A 106 0.32 -14.12 -7.42
N GLN A 107 1.31 -14.75 -8.04
CA GLN A 107 2.21 -15.70 -7.37
C GLN A 107 3.15 -15.03 -6.35
N VAL A 108 3.33 -13.70 -6.42
CA VAL A 108 4.08 -12.92 -5.41
C VAL A 108 3.46 -13.08 -4.02
N GLU A 109 2.13 -13.07 -3.93
CA GLU A 109 1.41 -13.26 -2.67
C GLU A 109 1.58 -14.70 -2.16
N TRP A 110 1.34 -15.68 -3.04
CA TRP A 110 1.44 -17.11 -2.74
C TRP A 110 1.46 -17.96 -4.01
N ASP A 111 2.49 -18.79 -4.18
CA ASP A 111 2.64 -19.69 -5.34
C ASP A 111 2.11 -21.12 -5.09
N GLY A 112 1.64 -21.42 -3.88
CA GLY A 112 1.31 -22.78 -3.42
C GLY A 112 2.29 -23.35 -2.40
N LYS A 113 3.47 -22.73 -2.23
CA LYS A 113 4.56 -23.16 -1.35
C LYS A 113 5.19 -22.01 -0.55
N THR A 114 5.37 -20.84 -1.16
CA THR A 114 5.96 -19.63 -0.55
C THR A 114 5.33 -18.38 -1.14
N GLY A 115 5.54 -17.22 -0.50
CA GLY A 115 5.14 -15.93 -1.04
C GLY A 115 5.30 -14.83 0.00
N ALA A 116 5.17 -13.57 -0.41
CA ALA A 116 5.28 -12.42 0.49
C ALA A 116 4.05 -12.23 1.40
N GLY A 117 2.95 -12.88 1.04
CA GLY A 117 1.64 -12.78 1.68
C GLY A 117 1.51 -13.46 3.03
N VAL A 118 0.32 -13.36 3.63
CA VAL A 118 0.02 -13.87 4.98
C VAL A 118 0.19 -15.40 5.09
N LYS A 119 -0.01 -16.14 3.99
CA LYS A 119 0.22 -17.60 3.94
C LYS A 119 1.70 -17.98 3.86
N GLY A 120 2.55 -17.05 3.46
CA GLY A 120 4.01 -17.23 3.37
C GLY A 120 4.72 -16.40 4.44
N ASP A 121 5.55 -15.46 3.98
CA ASP A 121 6.49 -14.73 4.83
C ASP A 121 5.86 -13.55 5.57
N ALA A 122 4.62 -13.15 5.21
CA ALA A 122 3.84 -12.08 5.83
C ALA A 122 4.64 -10.77 6.01
N ALA A 123 5.27 -10.30 4.93
CA ALA A 123 6.15 -9.11 4.95
C ALA A 123 5.42 -7.81 5.33
N TRP A 124 4.09 -7.76 5.15
CA TRP A 124 3.22 -6.66 5.55
C TRP A 124 2.00 -7.15 6.30
N ALA A 125 1.47 -6.29 7.16
CA ALA A 125 0.10 -6.34 7.65
C ALA A 125 -0.72 -5.25 6.94
N TRP A 126 -1.17 -5.52 5.71
CA TRP A 126 -2.04 -4.61 4.96
C TRP A 126 -3.37 -4.40 5.69
N LEU A 127 -3.80 -3.14 5.83
CA LEU A 127 -4.94 -2.78 6.68
C LEU A 127 -6.20 -2.43 5.88
N LEU A 128 -6.13 -1.41 5.03
CA LEU A 128 -7.31 -0.76 4.44
C LEU A 128 -7.01 -0.22 3.05
N ASN A 129 -8.04 -0.20 2.20
CA ASN A 129 -8.11 0.69 1.03
C ASN A 129 -9.02 1.86 1.38
N VAL A 130 -8.54 3.09 1.19
CA VAL A 130 -9.31 4.30 1.47
C VAL A 130 -10.21 4.63 0.28
N GLN A 131 -11.41 5.11 0.56
CA GLN A 131 -12.29 5.71 -0.44
C GLN A 131 -12.17 7.23 -0.38
N HIS A 132 -12.12 7.88 -1.54
CA HIS A 132 -12.22 9.34 -1.62
C HIS A 132 -13.67 9.79 -1.46
N THR A 133 -13.85 10.96 -0.87
CA THR A 133 -15.16 11.53 -0.59
C THR A 133 -15.25 12.92 -1.18
N TYR A 134 -16.33 13.17 -1.92
CA TYR A 134 -16.58 14.45 -2.59
C TYR A 134 -17.98 14.93 -2.27
N LEU A 135 -18.13 16.25 -2.14
CA LEU A 135 -19.42 16.92 -2.12
C LEU A 135 -19.60 17.63 -3.44
N THR A 136 -20.72 17.39 -4.11
CA THR A 136 -21.08 18.05 -5.36
C THR A 136 -22.46 18.70 -5.23
N ASN A 137 -22.72 19.67 -6.11
CA ASN A 137 -24.10 20.09 -6.33
C ASN A 137 -24.92 18.86 -6.80
N PRO A 138 -26.15 18.63 -6.29
CA PRO A 138 -26.99 17.50 -6.71
C PRO A 138 -27.26 17.41 -8.22
N CYS A 139 -27.10 18.52 -8.94
CA CYS A 139 -27.21 18.60 -10.40
C CYS A 139 -25.95 18.14 -11.14
N ILE A 140 -24.88 17.76 -10.45
CA ILE A 140 -23.64 17.25 -11.05
C ILE A 140 -23.58 15.74 -10.81
N ASP A 141 -23.66 14.98 -11.90
CA ASP A 141 -23.36 13.55 -11.91
C ASP A 141 -21.89 13.36 -12.29
N LEU A 142 -21.09 12.81 -11.37
CA LEU A 142 -19.68 12.51 -11.59
C LEU A 142 -19.45 11.22 -12.39
N GLY A 143 -20.49 10.49 -12.78
CA GLY A 143 -20.35 9.24 -13.53
C GLY A 143 -19.75 8.10 -12.70
N LYS A 144 -19.02 7.20 -13.36
CA LYS A 144 -18.40 6.01 -12.74
C LYS A 144 -16.89 5.97 -13.00
N PRO A 145 -16.08 6.51 -12.08
CA PRO A 145 -14.63 6.51 -12.26
C PRO A 145 -14.04 5.10 -12.10
N ALA A 146 -12.85 4.89 -12.68
CA ALA A 146 -11.94 3.85 -12.21
C ALA A 146 -11.53 4.16 -10.76
N PRO A 147 -10.95 3.19 -10.00
CA PRO A 147 -10.36 3.51 -8.71
C PRO A 147 -9.39 4.69 -8.82
N GLU A 148 -9.55 5.64 -7.91
CA GLU A 148 -8.76 6.87 -7.88
C GLU A 148 -7.33 6.61 -7.38
N ILE A 149 -6.35 7.30 -7.95
CA ILE A 149 -4.94 7.18 -7.54
C ILE A 149 -4.72 7.76 -6.14
N HIS A 150 -3.70 7.27 -5.44
CA HIS A 150 -3.19 7.94 -4.24
C HIS A 150 -2.43 9.21 -4.66
N GLY A 151 -3.16 10.31 -4.78
CA GLY A 151 -2.60 11.58 -5.23
C GLY A 151 -3.65 12.68 -5.33
N SER A 152 -3.18 13.90 -5.53
CA SER A 152 -4.06 15.05 -5.71
C SER A 152 -4.75 15.02 -7.08
N TRP A 153 -5.91 15.69 -7.20
CA TRP A 153 -6.67 15.82 -8.46
C TRP A 153 -7.18 14.49 -9.05
N SER A 154 -7.24 13.43 -8.24
CA SER A 154 -7.63 12.08 -8.62
C SER A 154 -9.06 11.97 -9.17
N VAL A 155 -9.99 12.84 -8.71
CA VAL A 155 -11.37 12.94 -9.20
C VAL A 155 -11.49 13.17 -10.72
N LEU A 156 -10.43 13.68 -11.36
CA LEU A 156 -10.45 13.97 -12.79
C LEU A 156 -10.25 12.73 -13.67
N ASN A 157 -10.03 11.54 -13.09
CA ASN A 157 -9.77 10.33 -13.87
C ASN A 157 -10.94 9.91 -14.80
N ASN A 158 -12.11 10.53 -14.65
CA ASN A 158 -13.28 10.31 -15.49
C ASN A 158 -14.03 11.60 -15.85
N LEU A 159 -13.33 12.75 -15.89
CA LEU A 159 -13.94 14.05 -16.15
C LEU A 159 -14.84 14.09 -17.40
N GLN A 160 -14.52 13.32 -18.43
CA GLN A 160 -15.30 13.21 -19.67
C GLN A 160 -16.70 12.64 -19.48
N ASP A 161 -16.95 11.93 -18.38
CA ASP A 161 -18.22 11.27 -18.10
C ASP A 161 -19.20 12.15 -17.30
N TRP A 162 -18.74 13.31 -16.84
CA TRP A 162 -19.52 14.19 -15.96
C TRP A 162 -20.68 14.86 -16.70
N LYS A 163 -21.81 15.02 -16.01
CA LYS A 163 -23.04 15.58 -16.60
C LYS A 163 -23.73 16.57 -15.67
N TRP A 164 -24.37 17.56 -16.27
CA TRP A 164 -25.39 18.37 -15.61
C TRP A 164 -26.75 17.70 -15.75
N THR A 165 -27.42 17.42 -14.64
CA THR A 165 -28.66 16.62 -14.59
C THR A 165 -29.93 17.43 -14.32
N CYS A 166 -29.79 18.73 -14.06
CA CYS A 166 -30.92 19.64 -13.83
C CYS A 166 -31.31 20.43 -15.09
N LYS A 167 -32.54 20.94 -15.12
CA LYS A 167 -33.06 21.81 -16.18
C LYS A 167 -33.09 23.26 -15.75
#